data_AF-A0A925TQ63-F1
#
_entry.id   AF-A0A925TQ63-F1
#
_cell.length_a   1.000
_cell.length_b   1.000
_cell.length_c   1.000
_cell.angle_alpha   90.00
_cell.angle_beta   90.00
_cell.angle_gamma   90.00
#
_symmetry.space_group_name_H-M   'P 1'
#
loop_
_entity.id
_entity.type
_entity.pdbx_description
1 polymer ?
#
loop_
_entity_poly.entity_id
_entity_poly.type
_entity_poly.pdbx_seq_one_letter_code
_entity_poly.pdbx_strand_id
1 'polypeptide(L)' 'MKYKLLGHSGLRVSEISLGTMTFGEEWGWGASKDESKKMFDIYVEAGGNFIDTAN' A
#
# COMPACT_ATOMS: atom_id res chain seq x y z
N MET A 1 4.12 -3.22 12.97
CA MET A 1 3.51 -4.22 12.05
C MET A 1 3.83 -5.66 12.47
N LYS A 2 2.91 -6.62 12.27
CA LYS A 2 3.24 -8.06 12.26
C LYS A 2 3.40 -8.54 10.82
N TYR A 3 4.24 -9.55 10.61
CA TYR A 3 4.51 -10.10 9.28
C TYR A 3 4.11 -11.58 9.18
N LYS A 4 3.61 -11.98 8.01
CA LYS A 4 3.19 -13.34 7.65
C LYS A 4 3.83 -13.80 6.35
N LEU A 5 3.91 -15.11 6.13
CA LEU A 5 4.29 -15.66 4.84
C LEU A 5 3.10 -15.56 3.88
N LEU A 6 3.34 -15.08 2.67
CA LEU A 6 2.33 -15.01 1.62
C LEU A 6 2.21 -16.37 0.92
N GLY A 7 1.38 -17.25 1.46
CA GLY A 7 1.19 -18.60 0.92
C GLY A 7 2.52 -19.35 0.78
N HIS A 8 2.73 -19.98 -0.39
CA HIS A 8 3.96 -20.73 -0.71
C HIS A 8 5.03 -19.90 -1.44
N SER A 9 4.87 -18.58 -1.52
CA SER A 9 5.80 -17.70 -2.27
C SER A 9 7.16 -17.49 -1.59
N GLY A 10 7.27 -17.78 -0.30
CA GLY A 10 8.44 -17.43 0.51
C GLY A 10 8.54 -15.95 0.88
N LEU A 11 7.63 -15.09 0.40
CA LEU A 11 7.60 -13.67 0.73
C LEU A 11 7.07 -13.46 2.14
N ARG A 12 7.74 -12.58 2.91
CA ARG A 12 7.29 -12.14 4.24
C ARG A 12 6.68 -10.74 4.14
N VAL A 13 5.36 -10.67 4.28
CA VAL A 13 4.55 -9.46 4.08
C VAL A 13 3.89 -9.01 5.37
N SER A 14 3.60 -7.71 5.50
CA SER A 14 2.78 -7.16 6.57
C SER A 14 1.39 -7.79 6.58
N GLU A 15 0.78 -7.95 7.76
CA GLU A 15 -0.56 -8.55 7.87
C GLU A 15 -1.68 -7.70 7.28
N ILE A 16 -1.39 -6.43 6.97
CA ILE A 16 -2.24 -5.47 6.26
C ILE A 16 -1.49 -5.06 4.98
N SER A 17 -2.21 -4.96 3.86
CA SER A 17 -1.73 -4.38 2.59
C SER A 17 -2.24 -2.95 2.41
N LEU A 18 -1.43 -2.10 1.77
CA LEU A 18 -1.86 -0.77 1.32
C LEU A 18 -2.43 -0.90 -0.11
N GLY A 19 -3.75 -0.82 -0.23
CA GLY A 19 -4.41 -0.74 -1.53
C GLY A 19 -4.30 0.66 -2.14
N THR A 20 -4.03 0.74 -3.43
CA THR A 20 -3.78 2.01 -4.14
C THR A 20 -4.90 2.40 -5.11
N MET A 21 -6.11 1.84 -4.99
CA MET A 21 -7.25 2.17 -5.87
C MET A 21 -7.56 3.67 -5.90
N THR A 22 -7.35 4.37 -4.79
CA THR A 22 -7.61 5.81 -4.67
C THR A 22 -6.40 6.68 -4.99
N PHE A 23 -5.26 6.11 -5.39
CA PHE A 23 -4.07 6.90 -5.70
C PHE A 23 -4.20 7.51 -7.10
N GLY A 24 -3.99 8.82 -7.20
CA GLY A 24 -4.17 9.57 -8.42
C GLY A 24 -5.56 10.19 -8.54
N GLU A 25 -5.70 11.12 -9.49
CA GLU A 25 -6.93 11.92 -9.68
C GLU A 25 -7.50 11.77 -11.10
N GLU A 26 -6.94 10.86 -11.91
CA GLU A 26 -7.27 10.68 -13.33
C GLU A 26 -8.75 10.32 -13.56
N TRP A 27 -9.39 9.72 -12.56
CA TRP A 27 -10.79 9.30 -12.59
C TRP A 27 -11.75 10.45 -12.21
N GLY A 28 -11.24 11.66 -12.01
CA GLY A 28 -12.00 12.81 -11.50
C GLY A 28 -12.22 12.79 -9.98
N TRP A 29 -11.65 11.80 -9.30
CA TRP A 29 -11.65 11.65 -7.85
C TRP A 29 -10.43 10.82 -7.44
N GLY A 30 -10.05 10.91 -6.16
CA GLY A 30 -8.92 10.18 -5.58
C GLY A 30 -7.98 11.11 -4.82
N ALA A 31 -6.84 10.58 -4.42
CA ALA A 31 -5.82 11.29 -3.68
C ALA A 31 -4.76 11.85 -4.63
N SER A 32 -4.46 13.13 -4.47
CA SER A 32 -3.37 13.77 -5.20
C SER A 32 -2.04 13.05 -4.96
N LYS A 33 -1.03 13.33 -5.79
CA LYS A 33 0.31 12.75 -5.62
C LYS A 33 0.87 13.00 -4.22
N ASP A 34 0.71 14.21 -3.68
CA ASP A 34 1.23 14.58 -2.37
C ASP A 34 0.49 13.85 -1.24
N GLU A 35 -0.83 13.70 -1.37
CA GLU A 35 -1.63 13.00 -0.37
C GLU A 35 -1.38 11.48 -0.42
N SER A 36 -1.28 10.92 -1.62
CA SER A 36 -0.85 9.54 -1.86
C SER A 36 0.52 9.27 -1.25
N LYS A 37 1.46 10.21 -1.39
CA LYS A 37 2.78 10.12 -0.77
C LYS A 37 2.69 10.11 0.76
N LYS A 38 1.88 10.98 1.38
CA LYS A 38 1.69 10.97 2.85
C LYS A 38 1.12 9.64 3.33
N MET A 39 0.10 9.10 2.65
CA MET A 39 -0.47 7.79 2.98
C MET A 39 0.57 6.68 2.89
N PHE A 40 1.38 6.68 1.83
CA PHE A 40 2.48 5.74 1.66
C PHE A 40 3.53 5.87 2.77
N ASP A 41 3.97 7.09 3.07
CA ASP A 41 4.99 7.35 4.10
C ASP A 41 4.51 6.85 5.48
N ILE A 42 3.28 7.17 5.87
CA ILE A 42 2.67 6.68 7.13
C ILE A 42 2.66 5.15 7.18
N TYR A 43 2.26 4.50 6.09
CA TYR A 43 2.18 3.05 6.03
C TYR A 43 3.57 2.40 6.16
N VAL A 44 4.57 2.93 5.46
CA VAL A 44 5.95 2.42 5.52
C VAL A 44 6.56 2.67 6.89
N GLU A 45 6.36 3.85 7.49
CA GLU A 45 6.83 4.19 8.84
C GLU A 45 6.21 3.28 9.91
N ALA A 46 4.96 2.83 9.73
CA ALA A 46 4.32 1.83 10.60
C ALA A 46 4.87 0.39 10.42
N GLY A 47 5.78 0.19 9.46
CA GLY A 47 6.39 -1.08 9.10
C GLY A 47 5.63 -1.86 8.02
N GLY A 48 4.85 -1.17 7.19
CA GLY A 48 4.17 -1.77 6.03
C GLY A 48 5.14 -2.10 4.90
N ASN A 49 4.94 -3.25 4.25
CA ASN A 49 5.78 -3.67 3.11
C ASN A 49 4.99 -4.36 1.99
N PHE A 50 3.66 -4.40 2.08
CA PHE A 50 2.79 -5.02 1.07
C PHE A 50 1.91 -3.96 0.42
N ILE A 51 2.07 -3.74 -0.89
CA ILE A 51 1.31 -2.79 -1.70
C ILE A 51 0.46 -3.55 -2.70
N ASP A 52 -0.80 -3.15 -2.85
CA ASP A 52 -1.78 -3.73 -3.77
C ASP A 52 -2.21 -2.70 -4.82
N THR A 53 -2.13 -3.06 -6.11
CA THR A 53 -2.39 -2.17 -7.26
C THR A 53 -2.83 -2.97 -8.51
N ALA A 54 -3.29 -2.27 -9.56
CA ALA A 54 -3.75 -2.85 -10.83
C ALA A 54 -3.46 -1.92 -12.03
N ASN A 55 -3.45 -2.48 -13.26
CA ASN A 55 -3.27 -1.78 -14.54
C ASN A 55 -4.60 -1.35 -15.17
#